data_AF-A0A7C4UI12-F1
#
_entry.id   AF-A0A7C4UI12-F1
#
_cell.length_a   1.000
_cell.length_b   1.000
_cell.length_c   1.000
_cell.angle_alpha   90.00
_cell.angle_beta   90.00
_cell.angle_gamma   90.00
#
_symmetry.space_group_name_H-M   'P 1'
#
loop_
_entity.id
_entity.type
_entity.pdbx_description
1 polymer ?
#
loop_
_entity_poly.entity_id
_entity_poly.type
_entity_poly.pdbx_seq_one_letter_code
_entity_poly.pdbx_strand_id
1 'polypeptide(L)'
;MLTNPLSTFLKPRTKIRGRTPAGYRPVLELLERRDAPAGVVTTTQVGSSLVITGVDDLTNAGITGGLNNQAITVVGGVAGEVSITGDLGTTINGSTKFSGITNIKFNMGVGDDVVVMTGADISGNVSFVGGTGNDTLTLGTTFGTQAFGSVSIVNSDGNDTVTISGATSIAGALSVNGGGGN
;
A
#
# COMPACT_ATOMS: atom_id res chain seq x y z
N MET A 1 49.99 51.09 77.54
CA MET A 1 49.33 50.93 76.23
C MET A 1 50.07 49.82 75.48
N LEU A 2 49.46 48.64 75.34
CA LEU A 2 50.02 47.48 74.63
C LEU A 2 49.24 47.30 73.32
N THR A 3 49.86 47.64 72.19
CA THR A 3 49.37 47.38 70.84
C THR A 3 49.72 45.96 70.43
N ASN A 4 48.71 45.19 70.01
CA ASN A 4 48.82 43.80 69.58
C ASN A 4 49.01 43.75 68.04
N PRO A 5 50.20 43.39 67.50
CA PRO A 5 50.48 43.48 66.07
C PRO A 5 50.36 42.11 65.37
N LEU A 6 49.21 41.45 65.47
CA LEU A 6 49.01 40.10 64.90
C LEU A 6 47.72 39.93 64.07
N SER A 7 47.24 40.99 63.42
CA SER A 7 46.06 40.91 62.56
C SER A 7 46.36 41.25 61.10
N THR A 8 47.39 40.64 60.50
CA THR A 8 47.69 40.93 59.08
C THR A 8 48.28 39.77 58.29
N PHE A 9 47.85 38.53 58.48
CA PHE A 9 48.14 37.47 57.50
C PHE A 9 47.05 36.40 57.48
N LEU A 10 45.86 36.76 56.98
CA LEU A 10 44.89 35.77 56.51
C LEU A 10 44.53 36.10 55.06
N LYS A 11 45.20 35.42 54.12
CA LYS A 11 44.80 35.43 52.71
C LYS A 11 43.37 34.87 52.61
N PRO A 12 42.45 35.54 51.89
CA PRO A 12 41.13 35.00 51.66
C PRO A 12 41.26 33.67 50.90
N ARG A 13 40.75 32.60 51.50
CA ARG A 13 40.69 31.27 50.89
C ARG A 13 39.78 31.36 49.66
N THR A 14 40.37 31.30 48.47
CA THR A 14 39.64 31.19 47.21
C THR A 14 38.78 29.93 47.27
N LYS A 15 37.45 30.09 47.33
CA LYS A 15 36.51 28.96 47.29
C LYS A 15 36.67 28.29 45.92
N ILE A 16 37.32 27.13 45.90
CA ILE A 16 37.37 26.25 44.73
C ILE A 16 35.92 25.82 44.48
N ARG A 17 35.29 26.38 43.44
CA ARG A 17 33.97 25.94 42.99
C ARG A 17 34.15 24.51 42.48
N GLY A 18 33.68 23.53 43.25
CA GLY A 18 33.64 22.14 42.82
C GLY A 18 32.85 22.05 41.51
N ARG A 19 33.47 21.47 40.47
CA ARG A 19 32.79 21.16 39.22
C ARG A 19 31.68 20.16 39.53
N THR A 20 30.43 20.60 39.40
CA THR A 20 29.27 19.71 39.45
C THR A 20 29.43 18.67 38.33
N PRO A 21 29.26 17.36 38.60
CA PRO A 21 29.36 16.35 37.57
C PRO A 21 28.36 16.64 36.45
N ALA A 22 28.84 16.67 35.21
CA ALA A 22 27.99 16.85 34.05
C ALA A 22 27.07 15.63 33.93
N GLY A 23 25.78 15.82 34.19
CA GLY A 23 24.79 14.75 34.06
C GLY A 23 24.71 14.29 32.61
N TYR A 24 24.93 12.99 32.39
CA TYR A 24 24.73 12.36 31.08
C TYR A 24 23.26 12.51 30.70
N ARG A 25 23.01 13.25 29.62
CA ARG A 25 21.69 13.36 28.99
C ARG A 25 21.75 12.57 27.69
N PRO A 26 21.24 11.34 27.64
CA PRO A 26 21.13 10.63 26.36
C PRO A 26 20.28 11.49 25.43
N VAL A 27 20.86 11.87 24.30
CA VAL A 27 20.11 12.52 23.22
C VAL A 27 19.43 11.40 22.47
N LEU A 28 18.10 11.34 22.55
CA LEU A 28 17.33 10.45 21.71
C LEU A 28 17.36 11.03 20.29
N GLU A 29 17.95 10.29 19.37
CA GLU A 29 17.85 10.58 17.95
C GLU A 29 16.37 10.47 17.56
N LEU A 30 15.89 11.38 16.71
CA LEU A 30 14.57 11.22 16.12
C LEU A 30 14.60 9.93 15.31
N LEU A 31 13.79 8.94 15.70
CA LEU A 31 13.50 7.79 14.86
C LEU A 31 13.12 8.33 13.48
N GLU A 32 13.85 7.89 12.46
CA GLU A 32 13.53 8.19 11.07
C GLU A 32 12.05 7.88 10.81
N ARG A 33 11.42 8.65 9.91
CA ARG A 33 10.06 8.30 9.49
C ARG A 33 10.11 6.89 8.91
N ARG A 34 9.48 5.94 9.61
CA ARG A 34 9.18 4.64 9.07
C ARG A 34 7.98 4.85 8.16
N ASP A 35 8.25 5.17 6.90
CA ASP A 35 7.22 5.05 5.88
C ASP A 35 6.74 3.60 5.94
N ALA A 36 5.44 3.40 6.13
CA ALA A 36 4.87 2.07 6.13
C ALA A 36 5.21 1.41 4.78
N PRO A 37 5.58 0.12 4.76
CA PRO A 37 5.79 -0.57 3.50
C PRO A 37 4.56 -0.39 2.61
N ALA A 38 4.77 -0.02 1.35
CA ALA A 38 3.72 0.01 0.35
C ALA A 38 3.07 -1.38 0.27
N GLY A 39 1.76 -1.42 0.00
CA GLY A 39 0.92 -2.62 0.17
C GLY A 39 1.51 -3.88 -0.49
N VAL A 40 1.15 -5.05 0.03
CA VAL A 40 1.53 -6.34 -0.56
C VAL A 40 0.32 -6.96 -1.23
N VAL A 41 0.51 -7.47 -2.43
CA VAL A 41 -0.52 -8.24 -3.14
C VAL A 41 0.01 -9.64 -3.43
N THR A 42 -0.77 -10.65 -3.08
CA THR A 42 -0.44 -12.06 -3.38
C THR A 42 -1.14 -12.50 -4.66
N THR A 43 -0.42 -13.19 -5.54
CA THR A 43 -0.98 -13.73 -6.79
C THR A 43 -0.95 -15.26 -6.76
N THR A 44 -2.07 -15.89 -7.10
CA THR A 44 -2.20 -17.35 -7.13
C THR A 44 -3.00 -17.78 -8.36
N GLN A 45 -2.43 -18.63 -9.20
CA GLN A 45 -3.14 -19.29 -10.29
C GLN A 45 -3.57 -20.70 -9.87
N VAL A 46 -4.86 -21.01 -10.03
CA VAL A 46 -5.41 -22.36 -9.88
C VAL A 46 -6.11 -22.73 -11.18
N GLY A 47 -5.51 -23.63 -11.96
CA GLY A 47 -5.98 -23.92 -13.32
C GLY A 47 -5.94 -22.67 -14.20
N SER A 48 -7.08 -22.31 -14.80
CA SER A 48 -7.23 -21.11 -15.63
C SER A 48 -7.73 -19.88 -14.86
N SER A 49 -7.79 -19.95 -13.53
CA SER A 49 -8.25 -18.85 -12.68
C SER A 49 -7.07 -18.20 -11.96
N LEU A 50 -6.89 -16.91 -12.17
CA LEU A 50 -5.93 -16.08 -11.44
C LEU A 50 -6.65 -15.33 -10.33
N VAL A 51 -6.17 -15.50 -9.10
CA VAL A 51 -6.63 -14.77 -7.92
C VAL A 51 -5.53 -13.84 -7.46
N ILE A 52 -5.89 -12.58 -7.27
CA ILE A 52 -5.01 -11.50 -6.84
C ILE A 52 -5.63 -10.98 -5.55
N THR A 53 -4.87 -11.05 -4.46
CA THR A 53 -5.38 -10.77 -3.11
C THR A 53 -4.50 -9.75 -2.42
N GLY A 54 -5.09 -8.60 -2.11
CA GLY A 54 -4.53 -7.59 -1.23
C GLY A 54 -4.49 -8.05 0.22
N VAL A 55 -3.96 -7.19 1.09
CA VAL A 55 -3.94 -7.45 2.53
C VAL A 55 -5.27 -7.02 3.13
N ASP A 56 -5.92 -7.91 3.89
CA ASP A 56 -7.24 -7.65 4.50
C ASP A 56 -7.13 -7.43 6.03
N ASP A 57 -5.94 -7.63 6.60
CA ASP A 57 -5.68 -7.52 8.03
C ASP A 57 -4.35 -6.82 8.32
N LEU A 58 -4.45 -5.53 8.64
CA LEU A 58 -3.33 -4.68 9.03
C LEU A 58 -2.58 -5.21 10.26
N THR A 59 -3.28 -5.91 11.17
CA THR A 59 -2.70 -6.40 12.43
C THR A 59 -1.81 -7.62 12.21
N ASN A 60 -2.23 -8.54 11.34
CA ASN A 60 -1.42 -9.69 10.93
C ASN A 60 -0.28 -9.31 9.98
N ALA A 61 -0.40 -8.19 9.25
CA ALA A 61 0.67 -7.66 8.41
C ALA A 61 1.75 -6.88 9.19
N GLY A 62 1.61 -6.73 10.51
CA GLY A 62 2.52 -5.92 11.33
C GLY A 62 2.44 -4.41 11.02
N ILE A 63 1.38 -3.98 10.32
CA ILE A 63 1.13 -2.59 9.98
C ILE A 63 0.36 -1.98 11.15
N THR A 64 1.11 -1.51 12.15
CA THR A 64 0.56 -0.81 13.34
C THR A 64 0.13 0.64 13.08
N GLY A 65 0.09 1.05 11.80
CA GLY A 65 -0.34 2.36 11.35
C GLY A 65 0.12 2.61 9.91
N GLY A 66 -0.83 2.90 9.02
CA GLY A 66 -0.58 3.13 7.60
C GLY A 66 -1.83 2.83 6.76
N LEU A 67 -1.95 3.50 5.62
CA LEU A 67 -2.94 3.14 4.60
C LEU A 67 -2.38 1.95 3.82
N ASN A 68 -3.10 0.82 3.80
CA ASN A 68 -2.70 -0.38 3.05
C ASN A 68 -3.15 -0.27 1.60
N ASN A 69 -2.80 0.84 0.97
CA ASN A 69 -3.16 1.11 -0.40
C ASN A 69 -2.30 0.24 -1.32
N GLN A 70 -2.94 -0.45 -2.24
CA GLN A 70 -2.27 -1.27 -3.23
C GLN A 70 -2.59 -0.74 -4.60
N ALA A 71 -1.59 -0.66 -5.45
CA ALA A 71 -1.74 -0.25 -6.83
C ALA A 71 -1.13 -1.32 -7.71
N ILE A 72 -1.91 -1.87 -8.64
CA ILE A 72 -1.45 -2.88 -9.58
C ILE A 72 -1.92 -2.57 -10.99
N THR A 73 -1.07 -2.91 -11.96
CA THR A 73 -1.41 -2.90 -13.37
C THR A 73 -1.32 -4.31 -13.94
N VAL A 74 -2.41 -4.76 -14.56
CA VAL A 74 -2.50 -6.01 -15.33
C VAL A 74 -2.48 -5.67 -16.81
N VAL A 75 -1.47 -6.15 -17.51
CA VAL A 75 -1.30 -5.98 -18.96
C VAL A 75 -1.55 -7.32 -19.64
N GLY A 76 -2.49 -7.35 -20.58
CA GLY A 76 -2.70 -8.49 -21.45
C GLY A 76 -1.66 -8.59 -22.56
N GLY A 77 -1.40 -9.82 -23.00
CA GLY A 77 -0.58 -10.12 -24.16
C GLY A 77 -1.44 -10.70 -25.28
N VAL A 78 -1.22 -11.98 -25.60
CA VAL A 78 -2.19 -12.75 -26.39
C VAL A 78 -3.33 -13.24 -25.48
N ALA A 79 -4.40 -13.78 -26.07
CA ALA A 79 -5.55 -14.28 -25.33
C ALA A 79 -5.14 -15.26 -24.22
N GLY A 80 -5.56 -14.96 -22.99
CA GLY A 80 -5.23 -15.71 -21.78
C GLY A 80 -3.80 -15.58 -21.26
N GLU A 81 -2.98 -14.69 -21.82
CA GLU A 81 -1.72 -14.25 -21.23
C GLU A 81 -1.89 -12.92 -20.51
N VAL A 82 -1.37 -12.86 -19.28
CA VAL A 82 -1.38 -11.63 -18.48
C VAL A 82 -0.06 -11.46 -17.73
N SER A 83 0.38 -10.21 -17.63
CA SER A 83 1.49 -9.79 -16.77
C SER A 83 0.98 -8.80 -15.73
N ILE A 84 1.50 -8.87 -14.51
CA ILE A 84 1.12 -8.01 -13.39
C ILE A 84 2.35 -7.25 -12.90
N THR A 85 2.19 -5.95 -12.69
CA THR A 85 3.18 -5.09 -12.05
C THR A 85 2.58 -4.45 -10.81
N GLY A 86 3.38 -4.34 -9.75
CA GLY A 86 3.04 -3.55 -8.57
C GLY A 86 3.50 -2.11 -8.76
N ASP A 87 2.59 -1.18 -8.55
CA ASP A 87 2.78 0.26 -8.73
C ASP A 87 2.80 0.97 -7.38
N LEU A 88 3.29 2.21 -7.35
CA LEU A 88 3.35 3.05 -6.13
C LEU A 88 4.01 2.35 -4.91
N GLY A 89 4.97 1.46 -5.19
CA GLY A 89 5.70 0.67 -4.19
C GLY A 89 5.06 -0.67 -3.83
N THR A 90 3.88 -0.98 -4.38
CA THR A 90 3.18 -2.26 -4.12
C THR A 90 4.09 -3.43 -4.47
N THR A 91 4.24 -4.36 -3.54
CA THR A 91 5.04 -5.58 -3.75
C THR A 91 4.15 -6.75 -4.14
N ILE A 92 4.52 -7.45 -5.22
CA ILE A 92 3.83 -8.68 -5.62
C ILE A 92 4.51 -9.88 -4.96
N ASN A 93 3.74 -10.60 -4.16
CA ASN A 93 4.11 -11.90 -3.60
C ASN A 93 3.54 -13.03 -4.47
N GLY A 94 4.34 -13.56 -5.39
CA GLY A 94 3.94 -14.63 -6.29
C GLY A 94 4.48 -14.42 -7.71
N SER A 95 3.91 -15.15 -8.67
CA SER A 95 4.24 -14.97 -10.08
C SER A 95 3.70 -13.64 -10.61
N THR A 96 4.40 -13.04 -11.56
CA THR A 96 3.97 -11.80 -12.24
C THR A 96 3.59 -12.03 -13.69
N LYS A 97 3.71 -13.26 -14.20
CA LYS A 97 3.36 -13.64 -15.58
C LYS A 97 2.60 -14.94 -15.55
N PHE A 98 1.49 -14.97 -16.28
CA PHE A 98 0.57 -16.09 -16.31
C PHE A 98 0.10 -16.37 -17.74
N SER A 99 -0.18 -17.63 -18.03
CA SER A 99 -0.74 -18.08 -19.30
C SER A 99 -1.91 -19.02 -19.07
N GLY A 100 -2.77 -19.15 -20.09
CA GLY A 100 -3.98 -19.97 -20.01
C GLY A 100 -5.05 -19.42 -19.05
N ILE A 101 -5.01 -18.12 -18.75
CA ILE A 101 -5.97 -17.45 -17.87
C ILE A 101 -7.27 -17.22 -18.62
N THR A 102 -8.38 -17.69 -18.05
CA THR A 102 -9.73 -17.44 -18.53
C THR A 102 -10.59 -16.73 -17.50
N ASN A 103 -10.15 -16.68 -16.24
CA ASN A 103 -10.84 -15.95 -15.18
C ASN A 103 -9.84 -15.18 -14.32
N ILE A 104 -10.19 -13.98 -13.92
CA ILE A 104 -9.40 -13.16 -13.00
C ILE A 104 -10.29 -12.70 -11.86
N LYS A 105 -9.81 -12.85 -10.62
CA LYS A 105 -10.45 -12.30 -9.43
C LYS A 105 -9.48 -11.40 -8.69
N PHE A 106 -9.89 -10.16 -8.46
CA PHE A 106 -9.25 -9.23 -7.53
C PHE A 106 -10.02 -9.23 -6.21
N ASN A 107 -9.29 -9.26 -5.10
CA ASN A 107 -9.81 -9.13 -3.75
C ASN A 107 -8.86 -8.21 -2.97
N MET A 108 -9.12 -6.90 -2.96
CA MET A 108 -8.13 -5.90 -2.57
C MET A 108 -8.14 -5.59 -1.06
N GLY A 109 -9.29 -5.74 -0.40
CA GLY A 109 -9.37 -5.81 1.06
C GLY A 109 -9.51 -4.42 1.68
N VAL A 110 -8.55 -4.00 2.50
CA VAL A 110 -8.59 -2.70 3.18
C VAL A 110 -7.59 -1.73 2.58
N GLY A 111 -8.01 -0.50 2.28
CA GLY A 111 -7.15 0.53 1.70
C GLY A 111 -7.85 1.25 0.54
N ASP A 112 -7.25 2.34 0.06
CA ASP A 112 -7.63 2.92 -1.22
C ASP A 112 -6.87 2.17 -2.33
N ASP A 113 -7.50 1.16 -2.92
CA ASP A 113 -6.82 0.27 -3.86
C ASP A 113 -7.04 0.68 -5.32
N VAL A 114 -6.03 0.47 -6.16
CA VAL A 114 -6.04 0.84 -7.58
C VAL A 114 -5.70 -0.38 -8.41
N VAL A 115 -6.62 -0.77 -9.29
CA VAL A 115 -6.43 -1.83 -10.27
C VAL A 115 -6.64 -1.28 -11.67
N VAL A 116 -5.61 -1.37 -12.50
CA VAL A 116 -5.68 -1.06 -13.92
C VAL A 116 -5.54 -2.34 -14.72
N MET A 117 -6.49 -2.63 -15.61
CA MET A 117 -6.38 -3.72 -16.57
C MET A 117 -6.46 -3.16 -17.99
N THR A 118 -5.43 -3.48 -18.78
CA THR A 118 -5.27 -2.95 -20.12
C THR A 118 -4.84 -4.02 -21.12
N GLY A 119 -5.48 -4.04 -22.30
CA GLY A 119 -5.13 -4.92 -23.41
C GLY A 119 -5.32 -6.41 -23.14
N ALA A 120 -6.16 -6.79 -22.17
CA ALA A 120 -6.39 -8.17 -21.78
C ALA A 120 -7.63 -8.78 -22.45
N ASP A 121 -7.44 -9.94 -23.08
CA ASP A 121 -8.52 -10.75 -23.65
C ASP A 121 -8.78 -11.97 -22.74
N ILE A 122 -9.83 -11.88 -21.92
CA ILE A 122 -10.21 -12.88 -20.92
C ILE A 122 -11.59 -13.42 -21.26
N SER A 123 -11.65 -14.64 -21.78
CA SER A 123 -12.90 -15.23 -22.30
C SER A 123 -13.95 -15.56 -21.23
N GLY A 124 -13.54 -15.69 -19.97
CA GLY A 124 -14.43 -15.95 -18.84
C GLY A 124 -14.64 -14.70 -17.98
N ASN A 125 -14.63 -14.89 -16.66
CA ASN A 125 -15.08 -13.88 -15.72
C ASN A 125 -13.92 -13.02 -15.20
N VAL A 126 -14.10 -11.71 -15.20
CA VAL A 126 -13.31 -10.75 -14.43
C VAL A 126 -14.15 -10.29 -13.24
N SER A 127 -13.68 -10.58 -12.03
CA SER A 127 -14.34 -10.17 -10.79
C SER A 127 -13.44 -9.22 -10.02
N PHE A 128 -13.98 -8.08 -9.63
CA PHE A 128 -13.33 -7.12 -8.76
C PHE A 128 -14.09 -7.02 -7.44
N VAL A 129 -13.39 -7.28 -6.35
CA VAL A 129 -13.84 -6.98 -4.99
C VAL A 129 -12.87 -5.95 -4.44
N GLY A 130 -13.30 -4.68 -4.39
CA GLY A 130 -12.48 -3.59 -3.88
C GLY A 130 -12.25 -3.78 -2.38
N GLY A 131 -13.35 -3.73 -1.63
CA GLY A 131 -13.33 -3.89 -0.19
C GLY A 131 -13.69 -2.57 0.48
N THR A 132 -12.96 -2.17 1.52
CA THR A 132 -13.21 -0.91 2.22
C THR A 132 -12.13 0.12 1.89
N GLY A 133 -12.54 1.36 1.63
CA GLY A 133 -11.68 2.45 1.20
C GLY A 133 -12.16 3.00 -0.15
N ASN A 134 -11.43 3.95 -0.73
CA ASN A 134 -11.81 4.53 -2.01
C ASN A 134 -11.12 3.75 -3.14
N ASP A 135 -11.81 2.75 -3.68
CA ASP A 135 -11.22 1.85 -4.65
C ASP A 135 -11.40 2.34 -6.09
N THR A 136 -10.39 2.10 -6.91
CA THR A 136 -10.41 2.45 -8.34
C THR A 136 -10.16 1.22 -9.18
N LEU A 137 -11.15 0.85 -10.01
CA LEU A 137 -10.98 -0.11 -11.08
C LEU A 137 -11.02 0.60 -12.44
N THR A 138 -9.98 0.41 -13.23
CA THR A 138 -9.96 0.83 -14.64
C THR A 138 -9.84 -0.38 -15.55
N LEU A 139 -10.86 -0.62 -16.36
CA LEU A 139 -10.85 -1.55 -17.48
C LEU A 139 -10.74 -0.74 -18.78
N GLY A 140 -9.55 -0.60 -19.32
CA GLY A 140 -9.40 0.14 -20.56
C GLY A 140 -8.04 0.04 -21.20
N THR A 141 -8.02 0.31 -22.50
CA THR A 141 -6.79 0.37 -23.27
C THR A 141 -6.69 1.67 -24.06
N THR A 142 -5.48 2.22 -24.13
CA THR A 142 -5.15 3.34 -25.02
C THR A 142 -5.01 2.87 -26.47
N PHE A 143 -4.60 1.61 -26.68
CA PHE A 143 -4.33 1.05 -28.01
C PHE A 143 -4.86 -0.38 -28.15
N GLY A 144 -5.38 -0.72 -29.33
CA GLY A 144 -5.93 -2.05 -29.58
C GLY A 144 -7.31 -2.26 -28.96
N THR A 145 -7.67 -3.53 -28.74
CA THR A 145 -8.95 -3.95 -28.17
C THR A 145 -8.71 -4.78 -26.92
N GLN A 146 -9.73 -4.86 -26.06
CA GLN A 146 -9.77 -5.83 -24.99
C GLN A 146 -11.17 -6.42 -24.87
N ALA A 147 -11.26 -7.71 -24.55
CA ALA A 147 -12.51 -8.44 -24.48
C ALA A 147 -12.63 -9.24 -23.17
N PHE A 148 -13.81 -9.14 -22.56
CA PHE A 148 -14.15 -9.89 -21.35
C PHE A 148 -15.40 -10.75 -21.57
N GLY A 149 -15.39 -11.95 -20.99
CA GLY A 149 -16.57 -12.80 -20.95
C GLY A 149 -17.67 -12.19 -20.09
N SER A 150 -17.46 -12.03 -18.80
CA SER A 150 -18.36 -11.26 -17.92
C SER A 150 -17.56 -10.45 -16.90
N VAL A 151 -18.12 -9.34 -16.45
CA VAL A 151 -17.50 -8.44 -15.47
C VAL A 151 -18.43 -8.27 -14.27
N SER A 152 -17.92 -8.56 -13.08
CA SER A 152 -18.62 -8.35 -11.82
C SER A 152 -17.76 -7.51 -10.89
N ILE A 153 -18.32 -6.40 -10.42
CA ILE A 153 -17.65 -5.44 -9.55
C ILE A 153 -18.48 -5.31 -8.29
N VAL A 154 -17.88 -5.57 -7.14
CA VAL A 154 -18.50 -5.47 -5.82
C VAL A 154 -17.58 -4.68 -4.91
N ASN A 155 -17.98 -3.46 -4.59
CA ASN A 155 -17.29 -2.66 -3.59
C ASN A 155 -18.11 -2.62 -2.29
N SER A 156 -17.48 -2.16 -1.22
CA SER A 156 -18.12 -1.96 0.08
C SER A 156 -18.19 -0.49 0.44
N ASP A 157 -17.61 -0.07 1.56
CA ASP A 157 -17.72 1.31 2.02
C ASP A 157 -16.61 2.16 1.42
N GLY A 158 -16.96 3.33 0.88
CA GLY A 158 -16.01 4.31 0.32
C GLY A 158 -16.47 4.91 -1.00
N ASN A 159 -15.75 5.93 -1.48
CA ASN A 159 -16.07 6.60 -2.73
C ASN A 159 -15.33 5.92 -3.88
N ASP A 160 -15.94 4.89 -4.45
CA ASP A 160 -15.30 4.08 -5.47
C ASP A 160 -15.45 4.64 -6.87
N THR A 161 -14.46 4.35 -7.72
CA THR A 161 -14.46 4.71 -9.13
C THR A 161 -14.30 3.48 -10.00
N VAL A 162 -15.26 3.24 -10.89
CA VAL A 162 -15.15 2.25 -11.96
C VAL A 162 -15.10 2.97 -13.30
N THR A 163 -14.01 2.79 -14.03
CA THR A 163 -13.86 3.30 -15.39
C THR A 163 -13.78 2.15 -16.37
N ILE A 164 -14.70 2.13 -17.35
CA ILE A 164 -14.61 1.25 -18.52
C ILE A 164 -14.46 2.14 -19.74
N SER A 165 -13.33 2.02 -20.44
CA SER A 165 -12.96 2.93 -21.52
C SER A 165 -12.20 2.24 -22.65
N GLY A 166 -11.89 2.99 -23.71
CA GLY A 166 -11.23 2.47 -24.90
C GLY A 166 -12.10 1.48 -25.68
N ALA A 167 -11.47 0.66 -26.53
CA ALA A 167 -12.16 -0.39 -27.28
C ALA A 167 -12.32 -1.66 -26.42
N THR A 168 -13.12 -1.53 -25.36
CA THR A 168 -13.45 -2.61 -24.43
C THR A 168 -14.78 -3.25 -24.78
N SER A 169 -14.82 -4.57 -24.91
CA SER A 169 -16.04 -5.36 -25.13
C SER A 169 -16.30 -6.32 -23.98
N ILE A 170 -17.56 -6.44 -23.58
CA ILE A 170 -18.02 -7.40 -22.57
C ILE A 170 -19.12 -8.23 -23.23
N ALA A 171 -18.85 -9.50 -23.48
CA ALA A 171 -19.76 -10.36 -24.25
C ALA A 171 -20.98 -10.84 -23.44
N GLY A 172 -20.79 -11.00 -22.13
CA GLY A 172 -21.77 -11.46 -21.17
C GLY A 172 -22.25 -10.35 -20.26
N ALA A 173 -22.47 -10.67 -18.99
CA ALA A 173 -23.04 -9.73 -18.03
C ALA A 173 -21.99 -8.71 -17.54
N LEU A 174 -22.41 -7.45 -17.42
CA LEU A 174 -21.74 -6.44 -16.61
C LEU A 174 -22.61 -6.18 -15.38
N SER A 175 -22.06 -6.41 -14.19
CA SER A 175 -22.70 -6.11 -12.92
C SER A 175 -21.78 -5.23 -12.07
N VAL A 176 -22.31 -4.11 -11.61
CA VAL A 176 -21.58 -3.16 -10.75
C VAL A 176 -22.41 -2.89 -9.52
N ASN A 177 -21.86 -3.24 -8.37
CA ASN A 177 -22.33 -2.82 -7.06
C ASN A 177 -21.26 -1.89 -6.46
N GLY A 178 -21.51 -0.58 -6.52
CA GLY A 178 -20.62 0.43 -5.97
C GLY A 178 -20.65 0.55 -4.44
N GLY A 179 -21.37 -0.34 -3.75
CA GLY A 179 -21.37 -0.36 -2.29
C GLY A 179 -21.99 0.89 -1.65
N GLY A 180 -21.47 1.28 -0.50
CA GLY A 180 -21.90 2.43 0.29
C GLY A 180 -20.89 3.57 0.22
N GLY A 181 -21.24 4.67 -0.44
CA GLY A 181 -20.40 5.86 -0.55
C GLY A 181 -20.96 6.87 -1.55
N ASN A 182 -20.26 7.98 -1.77
CA ASN A 182 -20.69 9.07 -2.67
C ASN A 182 -19.75 9.23 -3.88
#